data_AF-A0A081NPR0-F1
#
_entry.id   AF-A0A081NPR0-F1
#
_cell.length_a   1.000
_cell.length_b   1.000
_cell.length_c   1.000
_cell.angle_alpha   90.00
_cell.angle_beta   90.00
_cell.angle_gamma   90.00
#
_symmetry.space_group_name_H-M   'P 1'
#
loop_
_entity.id
_entity.type
_entity.pdbx_description
1 polymer ?
#
loop_
_entity_poly.entity_id
_entity_poly.type
_entity_poly.pdbx_seq_one_letter_code
_entity_poly.pdbx_strand_id
1 'polypeptide(L)'
;MLQVNDFLLRLSLCRGIGLVSKYRLWECAQQARCFNNIDYLIDHANVSLRSASSLKNNWASPELDQAVALNSQEQFITIADPLYPMTLKETYCPPLVLFYRGNLSLLHQPSIGVVGTRQITNYGQSALRGLLPPVIKRQIVVISGLAQGVDGFSHELALKHGGLTIGVIGTGLDQAYPRNHQGLQDEVARQGLVISEYGRGEPPVAYHFPERNRIIAGLSEVVLVVEAKKRSGSLITANIGLDENRSVCAIPGRIDAPLSVGCNSLIAAGAKPILSAQDLLDEFLLYDSRA
;
A
#
# COMPACT_ATOMS: atom_id res chain seq x y z
N MET A 1 1.91 3.04 -32.19
CA MET A 1 1.71 3.99 -31.08
C MET A 1 1.65 3.15 -29.82
N LEU A 2 2.47 3.43 -28.80
CA LEU A 2 2.39 2.69 -27.53
C LEU A 2 0.98 2.87 -26.96
N GLN A 3 0.32 1.78 -26.57
CA GLN A 3 -0.93 1.91 -25.82
C GLN A 3 -0.62 2.51 -24.45
N VAL A 4 -1.61 3.17 -23.84
CA VAL A 4 -1.45 3.85 -22.53
C VAL A 4 -0.91 2.88 -21.47
N ASN A 5 -1.42 1.65 -21.45
CA ASN A 5 -0.99 0.62 -20.50
C ASN A 5 0.46 0.16 -20.74
N ASP A 6 0.90 0.05 -22.00
CA ASP A 6 2.29 -0.28 -22.34
C ASP A 6 3.25 0.82 -21.86
N PHE A 7 2.86 2.08 -22.06
CA PHE A 7 3.62 3.24 -21.58
C PHE A 7 3.72 3.24 -20.05
N LEU A 8 2.61 3.04 -19.34
CA LEU A 8 2.56 3.01 -17.88
C LEU A 8 3.39 1.87 -17.31
N LEU A 9 3.31 0.67 -17.89
CA LEU A 9 4.13 -0.48 -17.50
C LEU A 9 5.62 -0.21 -17.72
N ARG A 10 5.99 0.35 -18.87
CA ARG A 10 7.39 0.70 -19.14
C ARG A 10 7.91 1.77 -18.19
N LEU A 11 7.10 2.80 -17.90
CA LEU A 11 7.45 3.88 -16.99
C LEU A 11 7.56 3.38 -15.53
N SER A 12 6.69 2.48 -15.09
CA SER A 12 6.73 1.91 -13.74
C SER A 12 7.98 1.06 -13.52
N LEU A 13 8.41 0.29 -14.52
CA LEU A 13 9.61 -0.56 -14.45
C LEU A 13 10.93 0.19 -14.70
N CYS A 14 10.86 1.43 -15.18
CA CYS A 14 12.03 2.26 -15.43
C CYS A 14 12.77 2.56 -14.12
N ARG A 15 14.09 2.31 -14.12
CA ARG A 15 14.98 2.46 -12.97
C ARG A 15 15.69 3.81 -12.97
N GLY A 16 16.12 4.25 -11.79
CA GLY A 16 16.86 5.51 -11.63
C GLY A 16 15.98 6.77 -11.58
N ILE A 17 14.66 6.61 -11.60
CA ILE A 17 13.69 7.68 -11.39
C ILE A 17 12.75 7.35 -10.21
N GLY A 18 12.52 8.35 -9.36
CA GLY A 18 11.64 8.21 -8.19
C GLY A 18 10.15 8.30 -8.56
N LEU A 19 9.30 7.87 -7.63
CA LEU A 19 7.84 7.81 -7.81
C LEU A 19 7.21 9.15 -8.22
N VAL A 20 7.62 10.25 -7.57
CA VAL A 20 7.11 11.60 -7.91
C VAL A 20 7.46 12.00 -9.35
N SER A 21 8.67 11.68 -9.81
CA SER A 21 9.06 11.95 -11.21
C SER A 21 8.28 11.09 -12.19
N LYS A 22 8.05 9.80 -11.88
CA LYS A 22 7.20 8.92 -12.68
C LYS A 22 5.78 9.48 -12.78
N TYR A 23 5.19 9.91 -11.66
CA TYR A 23 3.85 10.47 -11.64
C TYR A 23 3.74 11.76 -12.47
N ARG A 24 4.68 12.71 -12.34
CA ARG A 24 4.71 13.92 -13.18
C ARG A 24 4.81 13.63 -14.67
N LEU A 25 5.63 12.64 -15.05
CA LEU A 25 5.75 12.20 -16.45
C LEU A 25 4.43 11.62 -16.96
N TRP A 26 3.71 10.86 -16.13
CA TRP A 26 2.37 10.38 -16.44
C TRP A 26 1.36 11.53 -16.61
N GLU A 27 1.32 12.48 -15.68
CA GLU A 27 0.42 13.65 -15.79
C GLU A 27 0.66 14.44 -17.07
N CYS A 28 1.93 14.71 -17.39
CA CYS A 28 2.32 15.38 -18.62
C CYS A 28 1.91 14.57 -19.87
N ALA A 29 2.14 13.25 -19.86
CA ALA A 29 1.78 12.37 -20.97
C ALA A 29 0.27 12.33 -21.21
N GLN A 30 -0.52 12.26 -20.14
CA GLN A 30 -1.97 12.26 -20.19
C GLN A 30 -2.51 13.59 -20.74
N GLN A 31 -2.01 14.73 -20.24
CA GLN A 31 -2.43 16.06 -20.68
C GLN A 31 -2.10 16.32 -22.16
N ALA A 32 -0.89 15.96 -22.59
CA ALA A 32 -0.44 16.15 -23.96
C ALA A 32 -0.91 15.03 -24.92
N ARG A 33 -1.54 13.97 -24.40
CA ARG A 33 -1.85 12.73 -25.14
C ARG A 33 -0.63 12.16 -25.88
N CYS A 34 0.52 12.19 -25.21
CA CYS A 34 1.82 11.84 -25.78
C CYS A 34 2.49 10.72 -24.96
N PHE A 35 2.57 9.53 -25.54
CA PHE A 35 3.09 8.32 -24.88
C PHE A 35 4.35 7.73 -25.54
N ASN A 36 4.85 8.35 -26.60
CA ASN A 36 5.95 7.83 -27.42
C ASN A 36 7.13 8.79 -27.56
N ASN A 37 7.05 10.01 -27.03
CA ASN A 37 8.12 11.02 -27.11
C ASN A 37 8.62 11.36 -25.70
N ILE A 38 9.64 10.63 -25.24
CA ILE A 38 10.18 10.78 -23.89
C ILE A 38 10.91 12.11 -23.69
N ASP A 39 11.54 12.65 -24.74
CA ASP A 39 12.24 13.94 -24.70
C ASP A 39 11.25 15.07 -24.43
N TYR A 40 10.13 15.08 -25.16
CA TYR A 40 9.05 16.02 -24.90
C TYR A 40 8.56 15.95 -23.43
N LEU A 41 8.33 14.74 -22.90
CA LEU A 41 7.88 14.58 -21.52
C LEU A 41 8.90 15.07 -20.51
N ILE A 42 10.20 14.81 -20.72
CA ILE A 42 11.27 15.30 -19.86
C ILE A 42 11.28 16.82 -19.80
N ASP A 43 11.12 17.47 -20.96
CA ASP A 43 11.17 18.93 -21.07
C ASP A 43 9.96 19.63 -20.41
N HIS A 44 8.82 18.93 -20.29
CA HIS A 44 7.55 19.52 -19.83
C HIS A 44 7.10 19.02 -18.44
N ALA A 45 7.61 17.87 -17.94
CA ALA A 45 7.17 17.27 -16.67
C ALA A 45 7.91 17.79 -15.42
N ASN A 46 8.76 18.82 -15.55
CA ASN A 46 9.55 19.39 -14.45
C ASN A 46 10.31 18.32 -13.63
N VAL A 47 11.03 17.45 -14.35
CA VAL A 47 11.92 16.43 -13.77
C VAL A 47 13.34 16.98 -13.61
N SER A 48 14.06 16.55 -12.58
CA SER A 48 15.44 16.99 -12.37
C SER A 48 16.35 16.50 -13.50
N LEU A 49 17.45 17.22 -13.80
CA LEU A 49 18.44 16.80 -14.79
C LEU A 49 18.97 15.39 -14.53
N ARG A 50 19.19 15.02 -13.26
CA ARG A 50 19.61 13.67 -12.87
C ARG A 50 18.56 12.62 -13.24
N SER A 51 17.29 12.89 -12.96
CA SER A 51 16.17 12.00 -13.30
C SER A 51 16.01 11.88 -14.81
N ALA A 52 16.12 12.98 -15.55
CA ALA A 52 16.06 13.01 -17.00
C ALA A 52 17.15 12.13 -17.63
N SER A 53 18.41 12.29 -17.22
CA SER A 53 19.51 11.46 -17.72
C SER A 53 19.32 9.98 -17.38
N SER A 54 18.89 9.67 -16.16
CA SER A 54 18.63 8.29 -15.73
C SER A 54 17.50 7.65 -16.54
N LEU A 55 16.42 8.40 -16.77
CA LEU A 55 15.30 7.99 -17.60
C LEU A 55 15.76 7.70 -19.03
N LYS A 56 16.47 8.62 -19.71
CA LYS A 56 16.92 8.38 -21.10
C LYS A 56 17.80 7.14 -21.20
N ASN A 57 18.74 6.98 -20.28
CA ASN A 57 19.65 5.85 -20.27
C ASN A 57 18.93 4.50 -20.07
N ASN A 58 17.95 4.45 -19.15
CA ASN A 58 17.21 3.22 -18.90
C ASN A 58 16.09 2.97 -19.92
N TRP A 59 15.46 4.03 -20.45
CA TRP A 59 14.34 3.93 -21.39
C TRP A 59 14.72 3.26 -22.71
N ALA A 60 15.97 3.36 -23.14
CA ALA A 60 16.48 2.69 -24.34
C ALA A 60 17.24 1.39 -24.05
N SER A 61 17.21 0.91 -22.79
CA SER A 61 18.07 -0.19 -22.37
C SER A 61 17.43 -1.57 -22.62
N PRO A 62 18.21 -2.58 -23.06
CA PRO A 62 17.72 -3.94 -23.23
C PRO A 62 17.16 -4.56 -21.95
N GLU A 63 17.67 -4.15 -20.78
CA GLU A 63 17.20 -4.62 -19.48
C GLU A 63 15.75 -4.18 -19.21
N LEU A 64 15.39 -2.95 -19.60
CA LEU A 64 14.01 -2.48 -19.48
C LEU A 64 13.09 -3.22 -20.46
N ASP A 65 13.54 -3.45 -21.69
CA ASP A 65 12.77 -4.23 -22.67
C ASP A 65 12.47 -5.65 -22.15
N GLN A 66 13.48 -6.31 -21.57
CA GLN A 66 13.31 -7.62 -20.95
C GLN A 66 12.37 -7.56 -19.75
N ALA A 67 12.50 -6.55 -18.89
CA ALA A 67 11.63 -6.37 -17.73
C ALA A 67 10.16 -6.16 -18.15
N VAL A 68 9.90 -5.34 -19.15
CA VAL A 68 8.55 -5.12 -19.69
C VAL A 68 8.00 -6.41 -20.30
N ALA A 69 8.79 -7.11 -21.13
CA ALA A 69 8.36 -8.37 -21.72
C ALA A 69 7.99 -9.40 -20.64
N LEU A 70 8.80 -9.54 -19.59
CA LEU A 70 8.53 -10.46 -18.49
C LEU A 70 7.26 -10.07 -17.70
N ASN A 71 7.12 -8.80 -17.34
CA ASN A 71 6.02 -8.33 -16.49
C ASN A 71 4.69 -8.16 -17.24
N SER A 72 4.72 -8.03 -18.56
CA SER A 72 3.50 -8.03 -19.40
C SER A 72 2.71 -9.34 -19.33
N GLN A 73 3.32 -10.42 -18.83
CA GLN A 73 2.70 -11.73 -18.63
C GLN A 73 2.05 -11.88 -17.25
N GLU A 74 2.29 -10.96 -16.32
CA GLU A 74 1.66 -10.95 -15.00
C GLU A 74 0.32 -10.20 -15.06
N GLN A 75 -0.56 -10.46 -14.10
CA GLN A 75 -1.77 -9.67 -13.96
C GLN A 75 -1.43 -8.31 -13.33
N PHE A 76 -1.85 -7.23 -13.98
CA PHE A 76 -1.71 -5.87 -13.46
C PHE A 76 -2.91 -5.00 -13.83
N ILE A 77 -3.07 -3.91 -13.09
CA ILE A 77 -3.95 -2.78 -13.43
C ILE A 77 -3.11 -1.50 -13.41
N THR A 78 -3.53 -0.51 -14.18
CA THR A 78 -2.86 0.79 -14.26
C THR A 78 -3.78 1.91 -13.75
N ILE A 79 -3.19 3.06 -13.41
CA ILE A 79 -3.94 4.26 -12.99
C ILE A 79 -4.96 4.77 -14.04
N ALA A 80 -4.81 4.33 -15.30
CA ALA A 80 -5.73 4.65 -16.39
C ALA A 80 -6.91 3.67 -16.50
N ASP A 81 -6.84 2.50 -15.85
CA ASP A 81 -7.89 1.49 -15.93
C ASP A 81 -9.13 1.89 -15.09
N PRO A 82 -10.36 1.61 -15.55
CA PRO A 82 -11.58 1.90 -14.80
C PRO A 82 -11.69 1.18 -13.45
N LEU A 83 -11.02 0.04 -13.29
CA LEU A 83 -11.01 -0.76 -12.06
C LEU A 83 -9.98 -0.27 -11.04
N TYR A 84 -9.20 0.77 -11.37
CA TYR A 84 -8.23 1.33 -10.44
C TYR A 84 -8.95 2.13 -9.34
N PRO A 85 -8.69 1.88 -8.05
CA PRO A 85 -9.46 2.47 -6.96
C PRO A 85 -9.27 3.98 -6.88
N MET A 86 -10.39 4.72 -6.89
CA MET A 86 -10.39 6.18 -6.82
C MET A 86 -9.72 6.70 -5.55
N THR A 87 -9.96 6.04 -4.41
CA THR A 87 -9.34 6.36 -3.12
C THR A 87 -7.82 6.41 -3.21
N LEU A 88 -7.22 5.48 -3.95
CA LEU A 88 -5.78 5.45 -4.16
C LEU A 88 -5.35 6.48 -5.22
N LYS A 89 -6.14 6.65 -6.29
CA LYS A 89 -5.85 7.59 -7.38
C LYS A 89 -5.78 9.04 -6.93
N GLU A 90 -6.56 9.39 -5.90
CA GLU A 90 -6.61 10.73 -5.31
C GLU A 90 -5.46 11.03 -4.34
N THR A 91 -4.61 10.02 -4.05
CA THR A 91 -3.45 10.24 -3.18
C THR A 91 -2.39 11.13 -3.80
N TYR A 92 -1.48 11.69 -3.00
CA TYR A 92 -0.43 12.59 -3.49
C TYR A 92 0.48 11.96 -4.56
N CYS A 93 0.77 10.66 -4.43
CA CYS A 93 1.62 9.94 -5.37
C CYS A 93 1.08 8.51 -5.54
N PRO A 94 0.05 8.30 -6.38
CA PRO A 94 -0.57 7.00 -6.60
C PRO A 94 0.37 6.08 -7.39
N PRO A 95 0.38 4.76 -7.13
CA PRO A 95 1.16 3.82 -7.94
C PRO A 95 0.62 3.78 -9.37
N LEU A 96 1.48 3.97 -10.37
CA LEU A 96 1.06 3.97 -11.78
C LEU A 96 0.57 2.60 -12.25
N VAL A 97 1.15 1.54 -11.68
CA VAL A 97 0.83 0.13 -11.98
C VAL A 97 0.77 -0.64 -10.67
N LEU A 98 -0.23 -1.51 -10.54
CA LEU A 98 -0.34 -2.50 -9.48
C LEU A 98 -0.38 -3.89 -10.10
N PHE A 99 0.67 -4.67 -9.87
CA PHE A 99 0.63 -6.11 -10.10
C PHE A 99 -0.20 -6.77 -9.00
N TYR A 100 -0.97 -7.80 -9.34
CA TYR A 100 -1.81 -8.46 -8.36
C TYR A 100 -1.96 -9.97 -8.54
N ARG A 101 -2.35 -10.65 -7.47
CA ARG A 101 -2.87 -12.02 -7.46
C ARG A 101 -4.06 -12.12 -6.51
N GLY A 102 -5.16 -12.71 -6.97
CA GLY A 102 -6.39 -12.86 -6.19
C GLY A 102 -7.52 -11.98 -6.71
N ASN A 103 -8.45 -11.61 -5.82
CA ASN A 103 -9.69 -10.93 -6.19
C ASN A 103 -9.57 -9.39 -6.16
N LEU A 104 -9.48 -8.77 -7.33
CA LEU A 104 -9.43 -7.30 -7.48
C LEU A 104 -10.69 -6.57 -6.95
N SER A 105 -11.85 -7.24 -6.85
CA SER A 105 -13.06 -6.57 -6.39
C SER A 105 -12.94 -6.04 -4.97
N LEU A 106 -11.97 -6.54 -4.18
CA LEU A 106 -11.69 -6.08 -2.83
C LEU A 106 -11.19 -4.64 -2.76
N LEU A 107 -10.63 -4.09 -3.84
CA LEU A 107 -10.16 -2.69 -3.89
C LEU A 107 -11.29 -1.65 -3.79
N HIS A 108 -12.54 -2.08 -3.93
CA HIS A 108 -13.73 -1.22 -3.89
C HIS A 108 -14.60 -1.45 -2.65
N GLN A 109 -14.12 -2.25 -1.70
CA GLN A 109 -14.83 -2.51 -0.45
C GLN A 109 -14.31 -1.57 0.65
N PRO A 110 -15.14 -1.23 1.65
CA PRO A 110 -14.68 -0.53 2.84
C PRO A 110 -13.53 -1.28 3.48
N SER A 111 -12.49 -0.55 3.90
CA SER A 111 -11.25 -1.20 4.32
C SER A 111 -10.53 -0.51 5.47
N ILE A 112 -9.88 -1.33 6.30
CA ILE A 112 -9.07 -0.93 7.44
C ILE A 112 -7.61 -1.30 7.21
N GLY A 113 -6.73 -0.32 7.24
CA GLY A 113 -5.28 -0.51 7.23
C GLY A 113 -4.79 -0.82 8.64
N VAL A 114 -4.29 -2.02 8.89
CA VAL A 114 -3.76 -2.41 10.21
C VAL A 114 -2.25 -2.45 10.15
N VAL A 115 -1.58 -1.59 10.92
CA VAL A 115 -0.12 -1.45 10.90
C VAL A 115 0.45 -1.40 12.31
N GLY A 116 1.68 -1.86 12.49
CA GLY A 116 2.26 -1.88 13.82
C GLY A 116 3.67 -2.45 13.92
N THR A 117 4.06 -2.78 15.15
CA THR A 117 5.36 -3.38 15.44
C THR A 117 5.55 -4.74 14.74
N ARG A 118 6.79 -5.01 14.32
CA ARG A 118 7.20 -6.34 13.85
C ARG A 118 7.34 -7.38 14.97
N GLN A 119 7.33 -6.92 16.23
CA GLN A 119 7.42 -7.74 17.44
C GLN A 119 6.18 -7.48 18.30
N ILE A 120 5.04 -8.01 17.87
CA ILE A 120 3.76 -7.81 18.56
C ILE A 120 3.77 -8.52 19.91
N THR A 121 3.32 -7.84 20.95
CA THR A 121 3.25 -8.43 22.30
C THR A 121 1.95 -9.23 22.49
N ASN A 122 1.85 -9.94 23.61
CA ASN A 122 0.60 -10.59 24.01
C ASN A 122 -0.55 -9.59 24.17
N TYR A 123 -0.24 -8.35 24.59
CA TYR A 123 -1.23 -7.28 24.68
C TYR A 123 -1.75 -6.92 23.29
N GLY A 124 -0.86 -6.64 22.32
CA GLY A 124 -1.24 -6.33 20.94
C GLY A 124 -2.05 -7.47 20.29
N GLN A 125 -1.64 -8.73 20.50
CA GLN A 125 -2.38 -9.88 19.99
C GLN A 125 -3.77 -10.01 20.63
N SER A 126 -3.87 -9.82 21.95
CA SER A 126 -5.16 -9.86 22.67
C SER A 126 -6.09 -8.75 22.18
N ALA A 127 -5.57 -7.53 22.04
CA ALA A 127 -6.32 -6.40 21.51
C ALA A 127 -6.87 -6.71 20.11
N LEU A 128 -6.03 -7.18 19.19
CA LEU A 128 -6.49 -7.51 17.83
C LEU A 128 -7.52 -8.65 17.80
N ARG A 129 -7.39 -9.67 18.67
CA ARG A 129 -8.40 -10.72 18.81
C ARG A 129 -9.75 -10.19 19.31
N GLY A 130 -9.76 -9.11 20.10
CA GLY A 130 -10.99 -8.46 20.55
C GLY A 130 -11.58 -7.49 19.51
N LEU A 131 -10.71 -6.80 18.76
CA LEU A 131 -11.10 -5.69 17.88
C LEU A 131 -11.48 -6.12 16.46
N LEU A 132 -10.71 -7.01 15.83
CA LEU A 132 -10.88 -7.32 14.42
C LEU A 132 -12.08 -8.22 14.10
N PRO A 133 -12.45 -9.26 14.88
CA PRO A 133 -13.54 -10.15 14.48
C PRO A 133 -14.89 -9.45 14.22
N PRO A 134 -15.34 -8.46 15.02
CA PRO A 134 -16.55 -7.71 14.69
C PRO A 134 -16.44 -6.89 13.40
N VAL A 135 -15.28 -6.31 13.11
CA VAL A 135 -14.98 -5.57 11.86
C VAL A 135 -15.02 -6.52 10.66
N ILE A 136 -14.38 -7.68 10.79
CA ILE A 136 -14.38 -8.74 9.76
C ILE A 136 -15.79 -9.24 9.46
N LYS A 137 -16.65 -9.42 10.48
CA LYS A 137 -18.05 -9.84 10.29
C LYS A 137 -18.88 -8.85 9.47
N ARG A 138 -18.47 -7.57 9.44
CA ARG A 138 -19.09 -6.54 8.59
C ARG A 138 -18.55 -6.53 7.15
N GLN A 139 -17.71 -7.49 6.78
CA GLN A 139 -17.06 -7.57 5.46
C GLN A 139 -16.13 -6.38 5.15
N ILE A 140 -15.67 -5.67 6.19
CA ILE A 140 -14.63 -4.66 6.04
C ILE A 140 -13.30 -5.37 5.78
N VAL A 141 -12.62 -4.96 4.71
CA VAL A 141 -11.38 -5.58 4.25
C VAL A 141 -10.21 -5.18 5.14
N VAL A 142 -9.46 -6.16 5.65
CA VAL A 142 -8.23 -5.91 6.40
C VAL A 142 -7.06 -5.76 5.44
N ILE A 143 -6.47 -4.56 5.36
CA ILE A 143 -5.30 -4.27 4.53
C ILE A 143 -4.06 -4.23 5.43
N SER A 144 -3.01 -4.96 5.05
CA SER A 144 -1.74 -4.85 5.75
C SER A 144 -0.57 -5.27 4.85
N GLY A 145 0.64 -5.24 5.42
CA GLY A 145 1.89 -5.33 4.69
C GLY A 145 2.52 -6.72 4.61
N LEU A 146 1.84 -7.79 5.08
CA LEU A 146 2.40 -9.15 5.21
C LEU A 146 3.73 -9.25 5.98
N ALA A 147 4.15 -8.21 6.71
CA ALA A 147 5.36 -8.24 7.52
C ALA A 147 5.17 -9.10 8.79
N GLN A 148 6.27 -9.37 9.51
CA GLN A 148 6.17 -9.98 10.86
C GLN A 148 5.36 -9.11 11.82
N GLY A 149 4.86 -9.74 12.89
CA GLY A 149 4.18 -9.03 13.97
C GLY A 149 2.74 -8.68 13.60
N VAL A 150 2.39 -7.40 13.77
CA VAL A 150 1.01 -6.91 13.59
C VAL A 150 0.47 -7.23 12.21
N ASP A 151 1.25 -7.01 11.15
CA ASP A 151 0.78 -7.20 9.78
C ASP A 151 0.37 -8.65 9.51
N GLY A 152 1.28 -9.60 9.73
CA GLY A 152 1.00 -11.03 9.56
C GLY A 152 -0.15 -11.52 10.44
N PHE A 153 -0.16 -11.11 11.71
CA PHE A 153 -1.22 -11.50 12.65
C PHE A 153 -2.60 -10.96 12.25
N SER A 154 -2.66 -9.78 11.63
CA SER A 154 -3.92 -9.20 11.14
C SER A 154 -4.50 -10.01 9.97
N HIS A 155 -3.64 -10.44 9.04
CA HIS A 155 -4.04 -11.32 7.94
C HIS A 155 -4.50 -12.69 8.45
N GLU A 156 -3.75 -13.29 9.38
CA GLU A 156 -4.13 -14.57 10.01
C GLU A 156 -5.50 -14.48 10.69
N LEU A 157 -5.78 -13.39 11.40
CA LEU A 157 -7.10 -13.17 12.02
C LEU A 157 -8.20 -13.00 10.98
N ALA A 158 -7.96 -12.25 9.91
CA ALA A 158 -8.92 -12.08 8.81
C ALA A 158 -9.27 -13.44 8.19
N LEU A 159 -8.26 -14.20 7.76
CA LEU A 159 -8.44 -15.53 7.17
C LEU A 159 -9.14 -16.50 8.13
N LYS A 160 -8.70 -16.55 9.40
CA LYS A 160 -9.28 -17.45 10.41
C LYS A 160 -10.78 -17.21 10.64
N HIS A 161 -11.24 -15.98 10.51
CA HIS A 161 -12.65 -15.62 10.72
C HIS A 161 -13.44 -15.55 9.40
N GLY A 162 -12.89 -16.03 8.28
CA GLY A 162 -13.56 -16.01 6.97
C GLY A 162 -13.75 -14.59 6.42
N GLY A 163 -12.87 -13.67 6.79
CA GLY A 163 -12.88 -12.28 6.36
C GLY A 163 -12.14 -12.04 5.06
N LEU A 164 -12.27 -10.81 4.58
CA LEU A 164 -11.59 -10.31 3.38
C LEU A 164 -10.28 -9.62 3.77
N THR A 165 -9.22 -9.81 2.98
CA THR A 165 -7.92 -9.21 3.28
C THR A 165 -7.08 -8.91 2.04
N ILE A 166 -6.33 -7.80 2.09
CA ILE A 166 -5.41 -7.36 1.04
C ILE A 166 -3.99 -7.27 1.61
N GLY A 167 -3.08 -8.08 1.08
CA GLY A 167 -1.65 -7.98 1.33
C GLY A 167 -0.99 -7.04 0.33
N VAL A 168 -0.56 -5.85 0.76
CA VAL A 168 0.26 -4.98 -0.07
C VAL A 168 1.72 -5.38 0.18
N ILE A 169 2.58 -5.63 -0.82
CA ILE A 169 3.98 -6.09 -0.60
C ILE A 169 5.03 -5.18 -1.24
N GLY A 170 6.26 -5.26 -0.72
CA GLY A 170 7.41 -4.46 -1.14
C GLY A 170 8.39 -5.22 -2.05
N THR A 171 7.91 -6.25 -2.75
CA THR A 171 8.67 -7.18 -3.58
C THR A 171 7.88 -7.55 -4.83
N GLY A 172 8.50 -8.21 -5.81
CA GLY A 172 7.73 -8.91 -6.83
C GLY A 172 6.79 -9.96 -6.21
N LEU A 173 5.68 -10.25 -6.88
CA LEU A 173 4.68 -11.25 -6.42
C LEU A 173 5.24 -12.68 -6.33
N ASP A 174 6.36 -12.94 -7.00
CA ASP A 174 7.13 -14.19 -6.96
C ASP A 174 8.06 -14.31 -5.75
N GLN A 175 8.11 -13.30 -4.89
CA GLN A 175 8.96 -13.26 -3.70
C GLN A 175 8.10 -13.03 -2.45
N ALA A 176 8.45 -13.66 -1.34
CA ALA A 176 7.88 -13.37 -0.03
C ALA A 176 8.94 -12.81 0.92
N TYR A 177 8.59 -11.71 1.58
CA TYR A 177 9.38 -11.13 2.66
C TYR A 177 8.50 -10.74 3.84
N PRO A 178 8.72 -11.32 5.03
CA PRO A 178 9.77 -12.30 5.35
C PRO A 178 9.50 -13.68 4.72
N ARG A 179 10.55 -14.48 4.49
CA ARG A 179 10.41 -15.79 3.80
C ARG A 179 9.47 -16.77 4.51
N ASN A 180 9.40 -16.71 5.85
CA ASN A 180 8.50 -17.56 6.63
C ASN A 180 7.01 -17.21 6.44
N HIS A 181 6.68 -16.07 5.81
CA HIS A 181 5.31 -15.69 5.46
C HIS A 181 4.92 -16.10 4.04
N GLN A 182 5.74 -16.89 3.32
CA GLN A 182 5.37 -17.40 1.99
C GLN A 182 3.99 -18.07 2.00
N GLY A 183 3.75 -19.01 2.92
CA GLY A 183 2.45 -19.68 3.03
C GLY A 183 1.30 -18.74 3.36
N LEU A 184 1.54 -17.70 4.17
CA LEU A 184 0.54 -16.68 4.48
C LEU A 184 0.23 -15.80 3.25
N GLN A 185 1.26 -15.39 2.51
CA GLN A 185 1.10 -14.61 1.27
C GLN A 185 0.31 -15.40 0.23
N ASP A 186 0.61 -16.69 0.06
CA ASP A 186 -0.10 -17.57 -0.88
C ASP A 186 -1.57 -17.73 -0.47
N GLU A 187 -1.85 -17.86 0.83
CA GLU A 187 -3.20 -17.97 1.34
C GLU A 187 -4.01 -16.67 1.19
N VAL A 188 -3.37 -15.52 1.43
CA VAL A 188 -3.96 -14.20 1.14
C VAL A 188 -4.23 -14.04 -0.35
N ALA A 189 -3.33 -14.47 -1.23
CA ALA A 189 -3.56 -14.40 -2.68
C ALA A 189 -4.70 -15.32 -3.13
N ARG A 190 -4.88 -16.46 -2.45
CA ARG A 190 -5.92 -17.45 -2.79
C ARG A 190 -7.31 -17.03 -2.31
N GLN A 191 -7.42 -16.48 -1.10
CA GLN A 191 -8.72 -16.14 -0.48
C GLN A 191 -9.05 -14.63 -0.51
N GLY A 192 -8.05 -13.79 -0.75
CA GLY A 192 -8.16 -12.34 -0.77
C GLY A 192 -7.44 -11.77 -1.99
N LEU A 193 -6.53 -10.82 -1.75
CA LEU A 193 -5.76 -10.16 -2.80
C LEU A 193 -4.34 -9.84 -2.29
N VAL A 194 -3.34 -10.09 -3.11
CA VAL A 194 -1.98 -9.56 -2.91
C VAL A 194 -1.68 -8.58 -4.03
N ILE A 195 -1.18 -7.39 -3.69
CA ILE A 195 -0.79 -6.37 -4.65
C ILE A 195 0.65 -5.91 -4.43
N SER A 196 1.32 -5.52 -5.52
CA SER A 196 2.66 -4.92 -5.49
C SER A 196 2.80 -3.87 -6.58
N GLU A 197 3.57 -2.82 -6.29
CA GLU A 197 4.04 -1.88 -7.31
C GLU A 197 5.33 -2.38 -8.01
N TYR A 198 5.98 -3.39 -7.42
CA TYR A 198 7.25 -3.91 -7.88
C TYR A 198 7.04 -5.11 -8.82
N GLY A 199 7.79 -5.12 -9.92
CA GLY A 199 7.72 -6.16 -10.93
C GLY A 199 8.27 -7.50 -10.45
N ARG A 200 8.04 -8.53 -11.25
CA ARG A 200 8.57 -9.88 -11.05
C ARG A 200 10.09 -9.86 -10.86
N GLY A 201 10.55 -10.60 -9.85
CA GLY A 201 11.96 -10.73 -9.51
C GLY A 201 12.52 -9.57 -8.68
N GLU A 202 11.73 -8.54 -8.36
CA GLU A 202 12.20 -7.44 -7.52
C GLU A 202 12.40 -7.89 -6.06
N PRO A 203 13.62 -7.73 -5.51
CA PRO A 203 13.94 -8.21 -4.18
C PRO A 203 13.39 -7.27 -3.09
N PRO A 204 13.35 -7.72 -1.82
CA PRO A 204 13.00 -6.86 -0.69
C PRO A 204 14.11 -5.83 -0.43
N VAL A 205 13.92 -4.60 -0.91
CA VAL A 205 14.84 -3.48 -0.65
C VAL A 205 14.27 -2.59 0.44
N ALA A 206 15.14 -2.09 1.33
CA ALA A 206 14.71 -1.36 2.54
C ALA A 206 13.81 -0.14 2.25
N TYR A 207 14.02 0.57 1.13
CA TYR A 207 13.20 1.73 0.76
C TYR A 207 11.83 1.34 0.18
N HIS A 208 11.64 0.08 -0.24
CA HIS A 208 10.35 -0.39 -0.75
C HIS A 208 9.28 -0.41 0.35
N PHE A 209 9.65 -0.66 1.61
CA PHE A 209 8.66 -0.78 2.69
C PHE A 209 7.99 0.56 3.04
N PRO A 210 8.73 1.68 3.21
CA PRO A 210 8.11 3.00 3.32
C PRO A 210 7.27 3.37 2.10
N GLU A 211 7.76 3.10 0.88
CA GLU A 211 7.01 3.39 -0.36
C GLU A 211 5.70 2.59 -0.42
N ARG A 212 5.74 1.29 -0.17
CA ARG A 212 4.57 0.41 -0.13
C ARG A 212 3.54 0.88 0.89
N ASN A 213 3.96 1.39 2.05
CA ASN A 213 3.04 1.81 3.11
C ASN A 213 2.09 2.93 2.67
N ARG A 214 2.46 3.76 1.69
CA ARG A 214 1.54 4.76 1.13
C ARG A 214 0.33 4.13 0.43
N ILE A 215 0.51 2.93 -0.12
CA ILE A 215 -0.58 2.18 -0.78
C ILE A 215 -1.52 1.59 0.27
N ILE A 216 -0.99 1.11 1.40
CA ILE A 216 -1.81 0.67 2.54
C ILE A 216 -2.67 1.84 3.03
N ALA A 217 -2.06 2.98 3.35
CA ALA A 217 -2.78 4.17 3.80
C ALA A 217 -3.76 4.68 2.74
N GLY A 218 -3.33 4.74 1.48
CA GLY A 218 -4.12 5.25 0.36
C GLY A 218 -5.36 4.42 0.05
N LEU A 219 -5.33 3.10 0.27
CA LEU A 219 -6.49 2.23 0.09
C LEU A 219 -7.44 2.23 1.30
N SER A 220 -6.94 2.60 2.48
CA SER A 220 -7.68 2.48 3.74
C SER A 220 -8.60 3.67 3.98
N GLU A 221 -9.81 3.45 4.47
CA GLU A 221 -10.64 4.52 5.05
C GLU A 221 -10.20 4.82 6.49
N VAL A 222 -9.87 3.76 7.22
CA VAL A 222 -9.39 3.83 8.61
C VAL A 222 -8.02 3.17 8.70
N VAL A 223 -7.04 3.84 9.32
CA VAL A 223 -5.73 3.27 9.64
C VAL A 223 -5.64 3.02 11.14
N LEU A 224 -5.54 1.75 11.55
CA LEU A 224 -5.36 1.33 12.94
C LEU A 224 -3.89 1.02 13.24
N VAL A 225 -3.32 1.77 14.18
CA VAL A 225 -1.95 1.58 14.65
C VAL A 225 -1.95 0.74 15.94
N VAL A 226 -1.34 -0.44 15.83
CA VAL A 226 -1.21 -1.42 16.92
C VAL A 226 0.24 -1.46 17.37
N GLU A 227 0.52 -0.99 18.59
CA GLU A 227 1.87 -1.01 19.17
C GLU A 227 2.98 -0.41 18.26
N ALA A 228 3.27 0.87 18.44
CA ALA A 228 4.32 1.58 17.72
C ALA A 228 5.37 2.20 18.66
N LYS A 229 6.66 2.10 18.30
CA LYS A 229 7.73 2.90 18.92
C LYS A 229 7.66 4.35 18.41
N LYS A 230 8.22 5.29 19.18
CA LYS A 230 8.28 6.74 18.85
C LYS A 230 8.83 7.07 17.45
N ARG A 231 9.73 6.24 16.92
CA ARG A 231 10.23 6.31 15.53
C ARG A 231 10.05 4.94 14.90
N SER A 232 8.92 4.70 14.25
CA SER A 232 8.60 3.43 13.61
C SER A 232 7.95 3.64 12.25
N GLY A 233 8.09 2.67 11.35
CA GLY A 233 7.46 2.72 10.03
C GLY A 233 5.93 2.82 10.09
N SER A 234 5.30 2.29 11.14
CA SER A 234 3.86 2.36 11.37
C SER A 234 3.38 3.80 11.63
N LEU A 235 4.20 4.64 12.29
CA LEU A 235 3.91 6.06 12.45
C LEU A 235 4.03 6.83 11.14
N ILE A 236 4.94 6.42 10.25
CA ILE A 236 5.04 6.99 8.90
C ILE A 236 3.73 6.70 8.15
N THR A 237 3.24 5.46 8.20
CA THR A 237 1.96 5.10 7.58
C THR A 237 0.78 5.88 8.17
N ALA A 238 0.76 6.07 9.49
CA ALA A 238 -0.26 6.85 10.16
C ALA A 238 -0.26 8.32 9.69
N ASN A 239 0.91 8.94 9.59
CA ASN A 239 1.03 10.31 9.09
C ASN A 239 0.60 10.41 7.61
N ILE A 240 1.00 9.45 6.76
CA ILE A 240 0.50 9.40 5.39
C ILE A 240 -1.03 9.28 5.38
N GLY A 241 -1.61 8.45 6.26
CA GLY A 241 -3.07 8.37 6.41
C GLY A 241 -3.71 9.71 6.71
N LEU A 242 -3.14 10.51 7.62
CA LEU A 242 -3.64 11.86 7.91
C LEU A 242 -3.52 12.78 6.70
N ASP A 243 -2.37 12.77 6.01
CA ASP A 243 -2.12 13.59 4.81
C ASP A 243 -3.13 13.27 3.68
N GLU A 244 -3.56 12.01 3.60
CA GLU A 244 -4.56 11.50 2.64
C GLU A 244 -6.01 11.54 3.17
N ASN A 245 -6.27 12.31 4.23
CA ASN A 245 -7.60 12.49 4.84
C ASN A 245 -8.28 11.18 5.30
N ARG A 246 -7.48 10.25 5.83
CA ARG A 246 -7.97 8.99 6.43
C ARG A 246 -8.16 9.14 7.93
N SER A 247 -9.14 8.42 8.48
CA SER A 247 -9.30 8.32 9.93
C SER A 247 -8.13 7.53 10.52
N VAL A 248 -7.33 8.17 11.37
CA VAL A 248 -6.21 7.51 12.06
C VAL A 248 -6.61 7.19 13.49
N CYS A 249 -6.47 5.91 13.81
CA CYS A 249 -6.85 5.30 15.06
C CYS A 249 -5.64 4.61 15.69
N ALA A 250 -5.57 4.58 17.02
CA ALA A 250 -4.49 3.90 17.72
C ALA A 250 -4.98 3.18 18.97
N ILE A 251 -4.37 2.02 19.24
CA ILE A 251 -4.63 1.27 20.47
C ILE A 251 -3.78 1.88 21.59
N PRO A 252 -4.39 2.46 22.65
CA PRO A 252 -3.63 3.02 23.75
C PRO A 252 -2.89 1.93 24.51
N GLY A 253 -1.81 2.28 25.19
CA GLY A 253 -1.11 1.34 26.06
C GLY A 253 -0.44 2.02 27.23
N ARG A 254 0.24 1.23 28.06
CA ARG A 254 0.90 1.75 29.26
C ARG A 254 1.95 2.79 28.89
N ILE A 255 2.03 3.87 29.66
CA ILE A 255 2.96 4.98 29.40
C ILE A 255 4.44 4.57 29.50
N ASP A 256 4.73 3.50 30.25
CA ASP A 256 6.07 2.94 30.44
C ASP A 256 6.43 1.85 29.42
N ALA A 257 5.49 1.43 28.57
CA ALA A 257 5.73 0.41 27.56
C ALA A 257 6.35 1.06 26.29
N PRO A 258 7.56 0.66 25.87
CA PRO A 258 8.24 1.27 24.72
C PRO A 258 7.46 1.15 23.40
N LEU A 259 6.64 0.12 23.26
CA LEU A 259 5.79 -0.14 22.10
C LEU A 259 4.45 0.62 22.15
N SER A 260 4.13 1.33 23.25
CA SER A 260 2.92 2.15 23.35
C SER A 260 3.20 3.63 23.14
N VAL A 261 4.47 4.06 23.22
CA VAL A 261 4.87 5.47 23.09
C VAL A 261 4.37 6.10 21.79
N GLY A 262 4.48 5.40 20.66
CA GLY A 262 4.03 5.90 19.36
C GLY A 262 2.50 6.02 19.30
N CYS A 263 1.77 4.99 19.72
CA CYS A 263 0.30 5.01 19.76
C CYS A 263 -0.22 6.13 20.66
N ASN A 264 0.32 6.25 21.88
CA ASN A 264 -0.08 7.30 22.82
C ASN A 264 0.28 8.70 22.28
N SER A 265 1.38 8.84 21.53
CA SER A 265 1.74 10.11 20.89
C SER A 265 0.77 10.48 19.76
N LEU A 266 0.33 9.50 18.95
CA LEU A 266 -0.71 9.73 17.94
C LEU A 266 -2.01 10.17 18.58
N ILE A 267 -2.43 9.52 19.68
CA ILE A 267 -3.64 9.88 20.41
C ILE A 267 -3.54 11.30 20.95
N ALA A 268 -2.40 11.66 21.56
CA ALA A 268 -2.15 13.02 22.03
C ALA A 268 -2.14 14.07 20.89
N ALA A 269 -1.81 13.67 19.67
CA ALA A 269 -1.84 14.51 18.47
C ALA A 269 -3.22 14.55 17.79
N GLY A 270 -4.22 13.84 18.29
CA GLY A 270 -5.60 13.88 17.80
C GLY A 270 -6.11 12.60 17.12
N ALA A 271 -5.30 11.53 17.04
CA ALA A 271 -5.80 10.24 16.57
C ALA A 271 -6.84 9.66 17.55
N LYS A 272 -7.86 8.96 17.03
CA LYS A 272 -8.91 8.38 17.89
C LYS A 272 -8.35 7.21 18.72
N PRO A 273 -8.50 7.21 20.05
CA PRO A 273 -8.17 6.05 20.87
C PRO A 273 -9.21 4.96 20.64
N ILE A 274 -8.75 3.73 20.39
CA ILE A 274 -9.63 2.56 20.20
C ILE A 274 -9.60 1.70 21.46
N LEU A 275 -10.74 1.63 22.13
CA LEU A 275 -10.94 0.88 23.38
C LEU A 275 -11.80 -0.38 23.15
N SER A 276 -12.58 -0.39 22.08
CA SER A 276 -13.48 -1.48 21.71
C SER A 276 -13.62 -1.60 20.19
N ALA A 277 -14.18 -2.72 19.72
CA ALA A 277 -14.45 -2.91 18.31
C ALA A 277 -15.51 -1.92 17.78
N GLN A 278 -16.41 -1.47 18.65
CA GLN A 278 -17.43 -0.49 18.28
C GLN A 278 -16.78 0.85 17.89
N ASP A 279 -15.73 1.28 18.60
CA ASP A 279 -15.02 2.52 18.29
C ASP A 279 -14.47 2.52 16.85
N LEU A 280 -14.04 1.37 16.34
CA LEU A 280 -13.61 1.19 14.95
C LEU A 280 -14.79 1.23 13.98
N LEU A 281 -15.86 0.50 14.30
CA LEU A 281 -17.06 0.45 13.45
C LEU A 281 -17.70 1.84 13.27
N ASP A 282 -17.68 2.65 14.31
CA ASP A 282 -18.22 4.01 14.28
C ASP A 282 -17.46 4.91 13.28
N GLU A 283 -16.17 4.65 13.02
CA GLU A 283 -15.42 5.40 12.02
C GLU A 283 -15.90 5.14 10.59
N PHE A 284 -16.38 3.93 10.31
CA PHE A 284 -16.90 3.57 8.98
C PHE A 284 -18.29 4.18 8.73
N LEU A 285 -19.11 4.36 9.78
CA LEU A 285 -20.40 5.03 9.65
C LEU A 285 -20.27 6.51 9.25
N LEU A 286 -19.16 7.16 9.59
CA LEU A 286 -18.88 8.54 9.18
C LEU A 286 -18.60 8.63 7.67
N TYR A 287 -18.03 7.59 7.05
CA TYR A 287 -17.78 7.54 5.61
C TYR A 287 -19.08 7.33 4.81
N ASP A 288 -19.96 6.43 5.26
CA ASP A 288 -21.29 6.25 4.63
C ASP A 288 -22.15 7.52 4.67
N SER A 289 -21.94 8.40 5.66
CA SER A 289 -22.66 9.67 5.76
C SER A 289 -22.10 10.81 4.89
N ARG A 290 -20.94 10.60 4.24
CA ARG A 290 -20.26 11.58 3.36
C ARG A 290 -20.34 11.22 1.87
N ALA A 291 -20.85 10.03 1.54
CA ALA A 291 -21.15 9.59 0.17
C ALA A 291 -22.59 9.98 -0.23
#